data_AF-A0A6A3RX02-F1
#
_entry.id   AF-A0A6A3RX02-F1
#
_cell.length_a   1.000
_cell.length_b   1.000
_cell.length_c   1.000
_cell.angle_alpha   90.00
_cell.angle_beta   90.00
_cell.angle_gamma   90.00
#
_symmetry.space_group_name_H-M   'P 1'
#
loop_
_entity.id
_entity.type
_entity.pdbx_description
1 polymer ?
#
loop_
_entity_poly.entity_id
_entity_poly.type
_entity_poly.pdbx_seq_one_letter_code
_entity_poly.pdbx_strand_id
1 'polypeptide(L)' 'MEIQRRALVKVTLGWKHAYEFEVWIMDHSAGVDVVLGMDFMVPAGIRLDLFHGTARLPDEDMVPLLKSKESEE' A
#
# COMPACT_ATOMS: atom_id res chain seq x y z
N MET A 1 -8.87 26.16 4.84
CA MET A 1 -10.10 25.35 4.84
C MET A 1 -9.78 24.13 4.01
N GLU A 2 -9.34 23.06 4.67
CA GLU A 2 -8.86 21.85 4.01
C GLU A 2 -10.06 21.13 3.41
N ILE A 3 -10.08 21.03 2.09
CA ILE A 3 -11.12 20.30 1.38
C ILE A 3 -10.73 18.81 1.50
N GLN A 4 -11.26 18.10 2.50
CA GLN A 4 -11.15 16.64 2.54
C GLN A 4 -11.93 16.09 1.34
N ARG A 5 -11.21 15.76 0.27
CA ARG A 5 -11.78 15.12 -0.91
C ARG A 5 -11.53 13.62 -0.80
N ARG A 6 -12.56 12.81 -1.02
CA ARG A 6 -12.43 11.36 -1.12
C ARG A 6 -12.45 10.95 -2.58
N ALA A 7 -11.71 9.90 -2.92
CA ALA A 7 -11.72 9.31 -4.25
C ALA A 7 -11.67 7.79 -4.15
N LEU A 8 -12.46 7.11 -4.98
CA LEU A 8 -12.31 5.68 -5.18
C LEU A 8 -11.14 5.45 -6.14
N VAL A 9 -10.14 4.70 -5.69
CA VAL A 9 -8.93 4.39 -6.47
C VAL A 9 -8.72 2.90 -6.54
N LYS A 10 -8.10 2.45 -7.64
CA LYS A 10 -7.64 1.07 -7.81
C LYS A 10 -6.16 0.99 -7.45
N VAL A 11 -5.86 0.31 -6.34
CA VAL A 11 -4.49 0.07 -5.85
C VAL A 11 -4.05 -1.30 -6.31
N THR A 12 -2.93 -1.38 -7.03
CA THR A 12 -2.35 -2.67 -7.46
C THR A 12 -1.14 -2.97 -6.59
N LEU A 13 -1.12 -4.15 -5.96
CA LEU A 13 0.00 -4.64 -5.16
C LEU A 13 0.59 -5.88 -5.81
N GLY A 14 1.91 -5.85 -6.04
CA GLY A 14 2.57 -6.85 -6.85
C GLY A 14 2.03 -6.83 -8.28
N TRP A 15 1.82 -8.02 -8.86
CA TRP A 15 1.55 -8.19 -10.30
C TRP A 15 0.16 -8.76 -10.57
N LYS A 16 -0.53 -9.27 -9.54
CA LYS A 16 -1.80 -10.01 -9.68
C LYS A 16 -2.98 -9.38 -8.93
N HIS A 17 -2.73 -8.61 -7.87
CA HIS A 17 -3.79 -8.17 -6.96
C HIS A 17 -4.10 -6.70 -7.17
N ALA A 18 -5.37 -6.40 -7.43
CA ALA A 18 -5.87 -5.04 -7.47
C ALA A 18 -7.08 -4.88 -6.55
N TYR A 19 -7.08 -3.80 -5.77
CA TYR A 19 -8.07 -3.50 -4.76
C TYR A 19 -8.69 -2.14 -5.07
N GLU A 20 -10.00 -2.04 -4.97
CA GLU A 20 -10.68 -0.74 -5.00
C GLU A 20 -10.90 -0.26 -3.57
N PHE A 21 -10.42 0.95 -3.28
CA PHE A 21 -10.53 1.53 -1.95
C PHE A 21 -10.76 3.03 -2.03
N GLU A 22 -11.52 3.55 -1.07
CA GLU A 22 -11.75 4.99 -0.97
C GLU A 22 -10.63 5.62 -0.16
N VAL A 23 -9.86 6.51 -0.80
CA VAL A 23 -8.73 7.21 -0.17
C VAL A 23 -9.09 8.66 0.14
N TRP A 24 -8.48 9.17 1.20
CA TRP A 24 -8.51 10.58 1.53
C TRP A 24 -7.42 11.30 0.73
N ILE A 25 -7.79 12.34 0.00
CA ILE A 25 -6.87 13.24 -0.66
C ILE A 25 -6.60 14.39 0.30
N MET A 26 -5.36 14.50 0.73
CA MET A 26 -4.88 15.55 1.63
C MET A 26 -3.45 15.91 1.25
N ASP A 27 -3.08 17.17 1.48
CA ASP A 27 -1.67 17.58 1.40
C ASP A 27 -0.94 16.94 2.57
N HIS A 28 0.01 16.05 2.29
CA HIS A 28 0.76 15.37 3.33
C HIS A 28 2.26 15.61 3.14
N SER A 29 2.89 16.25 4.13
CA SER A 29 4.30 16.60 4.11
C SER A 29 5.23 15.42 4.47
N ALA A 30 4.75 14.17 4.37
CA ALA A 30 5.50 12.99 4.81
C ALA A 30 6.44 12.41 3.74
N GLY A 31 6.47 12.99 2.54
CA GLY A 31 7.38 12.58 1.47
C GLY A 31 7.07 11.22 0.84
N VAL A 32 5.83 10.75 0.98
CA VAL A 32 5.30 9.55 0.29
C VAL A 32 4.22 9.96 -0.71
N ASP A 33 3.70 9.08 -1.56
CA ASP A 33 2.57 9.42 -2.43
C ASP A 33 1.22 8.94 -1.85
N VAL A 34 1.24 7.82 -1.13
CA VAL A 34 0.07 7.15 -0.56
C VAL A 34 0.44 6.53 0.78
N VAL A 35 -0.48 6.58 1.74
CA VAL A 35 -0.41 5.84 3.00
C VAL A 35 -1.52 4.81 3.01
N LEU A 36 -1.16 3.52 3.07
CA LEU A 36 -2.11 2.42 3.23
C LEU A 36 -2.17 2.02 4.70
N GLY A 37 -3.29 2.29 5.36
CA GLY A 37 -3.51 1.98 6.75
C GLY A 37 -4.05 0.57 6.99
N MET A 38 -4.35 0.27 8.25
CA MET A 38 -4.96 -0.99 8.67
C MET A 38 -6.37 -1.19 8.11
N ASP A 39 -7.06 -0.10 7.82
CA ASP A 39 -8.37 -0.07 7.15
C ASP A 39 -8.31 -0.64 5.73
N PHE A 40 -7.18 -0.49 5.03
CA PHE A 40 -6.92 -1.17 3.78
C PHE A 40 -6.36 -2.58 3.99
N MET A 41 -5.36 -2.72 4.87
CA MET A 41 -4.59 -3.96 4.99
C MET A 41 -5.39 -5.13 5.56
N VAL A 42 -6.24 -4.91 6.56
CA VAL A 42 -7.00 -5.99 7.22
C VAL A 42 -8.06 -6.58 6.28
N PRO A 43 -8.93 -5.79 5.61
CA PRO A 43 -9.88 -6.35 4.66
C PRO A 43 -9.22 -6.97 3.43
N ALA A 44 -8.07 -6.43 2.98
CA ALA A 44 -7.29 -6.98 1.89
C ALA A 44 -6.57 -8.29 2.25
N GLY A 45 -6.61 -8.73 3.51
CA GLY A 45 -5.96 -9.95 3.99
C GLY A 45 -4.44 -9.89 3.98
N ILE A 46 -3.85 -8.69 3.97
CA ILE A 46 -2.41 -8.48 3.90
C ILE A 46 -1.77 -8.80 5.25
N ARG A 47 -0.74 -9.64 5.24
CA ARG A 47 0.03 -10.02 6.43
C ARG A 47 1.44 -9.47 6.34
N LEU A 48 1.87 -8.73 7.35
CA LEU A 48 3.26 -8.26 7.43
C LEU A 48 4.16 -9.35 8.02
N ASP A 49 5.14 -9.78 7.25
CA ASP A 49 6.26 -10.60 7.69
C ASP A 49 7.47 -9.69 7.94
N LEU A 50 7.56 -9.20 9.18
CA LEU A 50 8.63 -8.29 9.59
C LEU A 50 10.00 -8.97 9.66
N PHE A 51 10.04 -10.30 9.81
CA PHE A 51 11.31 -11.04 9.85
C PHE A 51 11.97 -11.05 8.47
N HIS A 52 11.19 -11.26 7.41
CA HIS A 52 11.69 -11.23 6.04
C HIS A 52 11.56 -9.86 5.37
N GLY A 53 10.95 -8.87 6.03
CA GLY A 53 10.72 -7.54 5.46
C GLY A 53 9.75 -7.56 4.27
N THR A 54 8.73 -8.41 4.30
CA THR A 54 7.76 -8.58 3.20
C THR A 54 6.31 -8.41 3.67
N ALA A 55 5.44 -7.98 2.76
CA ALA A 55 3.99 -8.09 2.87
C ALA A 55 3.55 -9.33 2.09
N ARG A 56 2.80 -10.22 2.73
CA ARG A 56 2.17 -11.38 2.12
C ARG A 56 0.73 -11.04 1.76
N LEU A 57 0.38 -11.23 0.50
CA LEU A 57 -0.97 -11.08 -0.03
C LEU A 57 -1.79 -12.37 0.21
N PRO A 58 -3.13 -12.33 0.07
CA PRO A 58 -4.00 -13.50 0.28
C PRO A 58 -3.61 -14.73 -0.54
N ASP A 59 -3.12 -14.53 -1.78
CA ASP A 59 -2.71 -15.63 -2.66
C ASP A 59 -1.21 -15.98 -2.51
N GLU A 60 -0.63 -15.71 -1.34
CA GLU A 60 0.76 -15.99 -0.95
C GLU A 60 1.86 -15.23 -1.73
N ASP A 61 1.48 -14.32 -2.63
CA ASP A 61 2.43 -13.39 -3.26
C ASP A 61 3.12 -12.52 -2.20
N MET A 62 4.45 -12.40 -2.29
CA MET A 62 5.24 -11.58 -1.37
C MET A 62 5.73 -10.31 -2.05
N VAL A 63 5.49 -9.16 -1.40
CA VAL A 63 5.94 -7.85 -1.85
C VAL A 63 6.95 -7.31 -0.83
N PRO A 64 8.16 -6.88 -1.23
CA PRO A 64 9.10 -6.24 -0.31
C PRO A 64 8.51 -4.98 0.34
N LEU A 65 8.72 -4.79 1.65
CA LEU A 65 8.26 -3.59 2.36
C LEU A 65 9.15 -2.36 2.09
N LEU A 66 10.41 -2.59 1.75
CA LEU A 66 11.39 -1.57 1.43
C LEU A 66 11.91 -1.84 0.03
N LYS A 67 12.20 -0.79 -0.74
CA LYS A 67 13.01 -0.95 -1.95
C LYS A 67 14.39 -1.42 -1.53
N SER A 68 14.84 -2.55 -2.05
CA SER A 68 16.26 -2.90 -2.04
C SER A 68 17.01 -1.83 -2.84
N LYS A 69 18.13 -1.34 -2.31
CA LYS A 69 19.04 -0.42 -3.02
C LYS A 69 19.72 -1.05 -4.24
N GLU A 70 19.44 -2.30 -4.56
CA GLU A 70 20.12 -3.09 -5.60
C GLU A 70 19.51 -2.93 -7.00
N SER A 71 18.70 -1.90 -7.25
CA SER A 71 18.17 -1.61 -8.59
C SER A 71 18.17 -0.12 -8.87
N GLU A 72 19.32 0.51 -8.63
CA GLU A 72 19.75 1.71 -9.34
C GLU A 72 21.03 1.31 -10.11
N GLU A 73 20.85 0.73 -11.29
CA GLU A 73 21.85 0.75 -12.38
C GLU A 73 21.32 1.67 -13.49
#